data_AF-A0A8B7WJS7-F1
#
_entry.id   AF-A0A8B7WJS7-F1
#
_cell.length_a   1.000
_cell.length_b   1.000
_cell.length_c   1.000
_cell.angle_alpha   90.00
_cell.angle_beta   90.00
_cell.angle_gamma   90.00
#
_symmetry.space_group_name_H-M   'P 1'
#
loop_
_entity.id
_entity.type
_entity.pdbx_description
1 polymer ?
#
loop_
_entity_poly.entity_id
_entity_poly.type
_entity_poly.pdbx_seq_one_letter_code
_entity_poly.pdbx_strand_id
1 'polypeptide(L)'
;TLYLSLQVWLQKYGYLPPTDPRMSVLRSAETMQTALAAMQQFYGINMTGKVDRNTIDWMKKPRCGVPDQTRGSSKFNIRRKRYALTGQKWQHKHITY
;
A
#
# COMPACT_ATOMS: atom_id res chain seq x y z
N THR A 1 -10.03 -4.80 18.05
CA THR A 1 -9.33 -6.07 17.74
C THR A 1 -8.29 -5.81 16.66
N LEU A 2 -7.07 -6.33 16.82
CA LEU A 2 -5.90 -6.13 15.92
C LEU A 2 -6.17 -6.33 14.42
N TYR A 3 -7.16 -7.17 14.10
CA TYR A 3 -7.55 -7.50 12.73
C TYR A 3 -8.18 -6.32 11.98
N LEU A 4 -9.06 -5.55 12.65
CA LEU A 4 -9.72 -4.39 12.05
C LEU A 4 -8.69 -3.28 11.74
N SER A 5 -7.71 -3.07 12.63
CA SER A 5 -6.63 -2.11 12.42
C SER A 5 -5.71 -2.50 11.26
N LEU A 6 -5.47 -3.79 11.05
CA LEU A 6 -4.63 -4.28 9.97
C LEU A 6 -5.26 -4.05 8.60
N GLN A 7 -6.53 -4.42 8.45
CA GLN A 7 -7.26 -4.25 7.19
C GLN A 7 -7.33 -2.78 6.78
N VAL A 8 -7.66 -1.89 7.72
CA VAL A 8 -7.70 -0.44 7.49
C VAL A 8 -6.33 0.09 7.06
N TRP A 9 -5.26 -0.38 7.70
CA TRP A 9 -3.90 0.02 7.34
C TRP A 9 -3.53 -0.42 5.91
N LEU A 10 -3.79 -1.68 5.56
CA LEU A 10 -3.51 -2.21 4.22
C LEU A 10 -4.34 -1.52 3.14
N GLN A 11 -5.59 -1.14 3.44
CA GLN A 11 -6.41 -0.34 2.54
C GLN A 11 -5.86 1.09 2.37
N LYS A 12 -5.52 1.75 3.49
CA LYS A 12 -4.99 3.13 3.49
C LYS A 12 -3.76 3.28 2.59
N TYR A 13 -2.87 2.29 2.59
CA TYR A 13 -1.63 2.34 1.81
C TYR A 13 -1.69 1.60 0.47
N GLY A 14 -2.88 1.17 0.05
CA GLY A 14 -3.11 0.67 -1.31
C GLY A 14 -2.83 -0.81 -1.53
N TYR A 15 -2.54 -1.58 -0.48
CA TYR A 15 -2.34 -3.04 -0.57
C TYR A 15 -3.65 -3.82 -0.66
N LEU A 16 -4.77 -3.21 -0.22
CA LEU A 16 -6.12 -3.76 -0.37
C LEU A 16 -7.05 -2.75 -1.04
N PRO A 17 -7.98 -3.22 -1.89
CA PRO A 17 -9.03 -2.36 -2.41
C PRO A 17 -9.97 -1.91 -1.27
N PRO A 18 -10.56 -0.71 -1.37
CA PRO A 18 -11.62 -0.31 -0.45
C PRO A 18 -12.78 -1.31 -0.57
N THR A 19 -13.31 -1.74 0.57
CA THR A 19 -14.51 -2.57 0.64
C THR A 19 -15.71 -1.69 0.93
N ASP A 20 -16.81 -1.94 0.22
CA ASP A 20 -18.13 -1.48 0.65
C ASP A 20 -18.37 -2.02 2.08
N PRO A 21 -18.83 -1.19 3.03
CA PRO A 21 -19.20 -1.63 4.37
C PRO A 21 -20.13 -2.86 4.39
N ARG A 22 -20.97 -3.05 3.36
CA ARG A 22 -21.84 -4.22 3.20
C ARG A 22 -21.12 -5.49 2.75
N MET A 23 -19.93 -5.36 2.18
CA MET A 23 -19.10 -6.45 1.65
C MET A 23 -17.82 -6.69 2.47
N SER A 24 -17.66 -6.04 3.63
CA SER A 24 -16.42 -6.07 4.41
C SER A 24 -16.10 -7.45 5.00
N VAL A 25 -17.10 -8.36 5.05
CA VAL A 25 -17.00 -9.70 5.66
C VAL A 25 -16.43 -10.76 4.70
N LEU A 26 -16.42 -10.51 3.39
CA LEU A 26 -16.08 -11.49 2.35
C LEU A 26 -14.64 -11.30 1.79
N ARG A 27 -13.63 -11.30 2.67
CA ARG A 27 -12.22 -11.31 2.26
C ARG A 27 -11.58 -12.64 2.62
N SER A 28 -10.99 -13.32 1.64
CA SER A 28 -10.29 -14.58 1.89
C SER A 28 -9.01 -14.33 2.68
N ALA A 29 -8.62 -15.30 3.51
CA ALA A 29 -7.34 -15.28 4.20
C ALA A 29 -6.16 -15.11 3.23
N GLU A 30 -6.27 -15.71 2.04
CA GLU A 30 -5.29 -15.58 0.95
C GLU A 30 -5.13 -14.14 0.47
N THR A 31 -6.24 -13.38 0.37
CA THR A 31 -6.17 -11.97 -0.06
C THR A 31 -5.39 -11.13 0.94
N MET A 32 -5.61 -11.38 2.25
CA MET A 32 -4.91 -10.70 3.33
C MET A 32 -3.42 -11.06 3.34
N GLN A 33 -3.08 -12.35 3.19
CA GLN A 33 -1.70 -12.82 3.13
C GLN A 33 -0.94 -12.22 1.93
N THR A 34 -1.59 -12.16 0.77
CA THR A 34 -1.01 -11.56 -0.43
C THR A 34 -0.74 -10.06 -0.25
N ALA A 35 -1.69 -9.33 0.34
CA ALA A 35 -1.51 -7.91 0.66
C ALA A 35 -0.35 -7.67 1.64
N LEU A 36 -0.23 -8.51 2.67
CA LEU A 36 0.89 -8.48 3.61
C LEU A 36 2.23 -8.76 2.95
N ALA A 37 2.31 -9.79 2.12
CA ALA A 37 3.54 -10.12 1.40
C ALA A 37 3.97 -8.97 0.48
N ALA A 38 3.02 -8.33 -0.21
CA ALA A 38 3.29 -7.18 -1.05
C ALA A 38 3.80 -5.96 -0.26
N MET A 39 3.28 -5.75 0.95
CA MET A 39 3.81 -4.74 1.88
C MET A 39 5.24 -5.07 2.31
N GLN A 40 5.47 -6.30 2.78
CA GLN A 40 6.79 -6.73 3.24
C GLN A 40 7.84 -6.58 2.14
N GLN A 41 7.48 -6.93 0.89
CA GLN A 41 8.32 -6.73 -0.27
C GLN A 41 8.67 -5.26 -0.52
N PHE A 42 7.69 -4.36 -0.43
CA PHE A 42 7.89 -2.92 -0.63
C PHE A 42 8.84 -2.34 0.43
N TYR A 43 8.72 -2.81 1.67
CA TYR A 43 9.54 -2.39 2.81
C TYR A 43 10.93 -3.05 2.82
N GLY A 44 11.18 -4.02 1.94
CA GLY A 44 12.44 -4.77 1.93
C GLY A 44 12.64 -5.65 3.16
N ILE A 45 11.55 -6.10 3.79
CA ILE A 45 11.58 -7.03 4.92
C ILE A 45 11.16 -8.44 4.47
N ASN A 46 11.33 -9.43 5.34
CA ASN A 46 11.01 -10.82 5.04
C ASN A 46 9.54 -10.99 4.63
N MET A 47 9.32 -11.53 3.43
CA MET A 47 7.99 -11.78 2.84
C MET A 47 7.36 -13.04 3.42
N THR A 48 6.88 -12.96 4.65
CA THR A 48 6.22 -14.09 5.34
C THR A 48 4.73 -14.21 5.03
N GLY A 49 4.10 -13.14 4.51
CA GLY A 49 2.64 -13.05 4.33
C GLY A 49 1.86 -13.06 5.64
N LYS A 50 2.55 -12.93 6.78
CA LYS A 50 1.97 -13.00 8.13
C LYS A 50 2.32 -11.74 8.91
N VAL A 51 1.48 -11.40 9.88
CA VAL A 51 1.76 -10.29 10.82
C VAL A 51 2.64 -10.81 11.94
N ASP A 52 3.96 -10.76 11.72
CA ASP A 52 4.96 -11.01 12.75
C ASP A 52 5.38 -9.72 13.48
N ARG A 53 6.19 -9.85 14.53
CA ARG A 53 6.64 -8.70 15.34
C ARG A 53 7.38 -7.67 14.51
N ASN A 54 8.27 -8.12 13.62
CA ASN A 54 9.00 -7.25 12.72
C ASN A 54 8.04 -6.44 11.81
N THR A 55 7.05 -7.10 11.20
CA THR A 55 6.02 -6.42 10.38
C THR A 55 5.27 -5.37 11.18
N ILE A 56 4.87 -5.67 12.43
CA ILE A 56 4.19 -4.71 13.30
C ILE A 56 5.09 -3.51 13.61
N ASP A 57 6.36 -3.74 13.92
CA ASP A 57 7.30 -2.66 14.26
C ASP A 57 7.51 -1.71 13.07
N TRP A 58 7.56 -2.25 11.85
CA TRP A 58 7.59 -1.45 10.63
C TRP A 58 6.28 -0.68 10.39
N MET A 59 5.13 -1.31 10.59
CA MET A 59 3.81 -0.66 10.42
C MET A 59 3.58 0.51 11.38
N LYS A 60 4.24 0.51 12.54
CA LYS A 60 4.12 1.55 13.59
C LYS A 60 5.04 2.76 13.37
N LYS A 61 6.05 2.66 12.50
CA LYS A 61 6.97 3.77 12.25
C LYS A 61 6.21 4.99 11.67
N PRO A 62 6.56 6.22 12.08
CA PRO A 62 5.97 7.42 11.50
C PRO A 62 6.26 7.47 10.00
N ARG A 63 5.27 7.87 9.20
CA ARG A 63 5.32 7.81 7.74
C ARG A 63 4.40 8.85 7.09
N CYS A 64 4.59 9.09 5.79
CA CYS A 64 3.69 9.93 5.02
C CYS A 64 2.32 9.25 4.80
N GLY A 65 1.28 10.03 4.53
CA GLY A 65 -0.06 9.53 4.23
C GLY A 65 -0.30 9.07 2.79
N VAL A 66 0.72 9.14 1.94
CA VAL A 66 0.62 8.78 0.51
C VAL A 66 0.62 7.24 0.38
N PRO A 67 -0.27 6.64 -0.42
CA PRO A 67 -0.28 5.19 -0.64
C PRO A 67 1.00 4.66 -1.29
N ASP A 68 1.42 3.46 -0.88
CA ASP A 68 2.61 2.78 -1.39
C ASP A 68 2.37 2.20 -2.80
N GLN A 69 1.15 1.76 -3.06
CA GLN A 69 0.71 1.25 -4.35
C GLN A 69 -0.36 2.16 -4.95
N THR A 70 -0.07 2.75 -6.11
CA THR A 70 -1.08 3.49 -6.88
C THR A 70 -1.81 2.54 -7.82
N ARG A 71 -3.14 2.63 -7.84
CA ARG A 71 -3.99 1.88 -8.76
C ARG A 71 -3.70 2.36 -10.18
N GLY A 72 -2.84 1.66 -10.92
CA GLY A 72 -2.51 2.01 -12.30
C GLY A 72 -1.02 1.99 -12.65
N SER A 73 -0.11 1.64 -11.73
CA SER A 73 1.27 1.34 -12.12
C SER A 73 1.27 0.10 -13.02
N SER A 74 1.36 0.33 -14.32
CA SER A 74 1.24 -0.72 -15.32
C SER A 74 2.30 -1.82 -15.10
N LYS A 75 1.86 -3.07 -15.22
CA LYS A 75 2.69 -4.29 -15.11
C LYS A 75 3.64 -4.48 -16.30
N PHE A 76 3.84 -3.47 -17.13
CA PHE A 76 4.71 -3.58 -18.29
C PHE A 76 6.17 -3.42 -17.84
N ASN A 77 7.06 -4.22 -18.43
CA ASN A 77 8.51 -4.17 -18.27
C ASN A 77 9.10 -2.88 -18.90
N ILE A 78 8.54 -1.72 -18.57
CA ILE A 78 9.04 -0.41 -18.96
C ILE A 78 9.99 0.04 -17.85
N ARG A 79 11.21 0.43 -18.24
CA ARG A 79 12.20 0.99 -17.32
C ARG A 79 11.54 2.07 -16.46
N ARG A 80 11.47 1.85 -15.14
CA ARG A 80 10.91 2.84 -14.20
C ARG A 80 11.71 4.13 -14.31
N LYS A 81 11.03 5.25 -14.51
CA LYS A 81 11.66 6.56 -14.43
C LYS A 81 12.07 6.84 -12.97
N ARG A 82 13.14 7.62 -12.78
CA ARG A 82 13.67 7.97 -11.45
C ARG A 82 12.81 8.98 -10.68
N TYR A 83 11.64 9.34 -11.20
CA TYR A 83 10.75 10.36 -10.64
C TYR A 83 9.30 9.88 -10.72
N ALA A 84 8.44 10.44 -9.85
CA ALA A 84 7.04 10.07 -9.76
C ALA A 84 6.30 10.45 -11.06
N LEU A 85 5.80 9.44 -11.76
CA LEU A 85 4.87 9.60 -12.89
C LEU A 85 3.43 9.50 -12.37
N THR A 86 3.05 10.35 -11.41
CA THR A 86 1.66 10.45 -10.95
C THR A 86 0.73 11.04 -12.01
N GLY A 87 1.25 11.38 -13.19
CA GLY A 87 0.52 12.03 -14.29
C GLY A 87 0.22 13.50 -14.03
N GLN A 88 0.28 13.93 -12.78
CA GLN A 88 0.11 15.32 -12.38
C GLN A 88 1.42 16.09 -12.57
N LYS A 89 1.39 17.09 -13.44
CA LYS A 89 2.46 18.05 -13.66
C LYS A 89 1.91 19.45 -13.48
N TRP A 90 2.69 20.33 -12.87
CA TRP A 90 2.39 21.76 -12.88
C TRP A 90 2.39 22.26 -14.32
N GLN A 91 1.32 22.95 -14.73
CA GLN A 91 1.22 23.51 -16.09
C GLN A 91 2.07 24.79 -16.26
N HIS A 92 2.42 25.42 -15.14
CA HIS A 92 3.21 26.64 -15.07
C HIS A 92 4.42 26.44 -14.17
N LYS A 93 5.49 27.22 -14.40
CA LYS A 93 6.77 27.09 -13.68
C LYS A 93 6.82 27.87 -12.37
N HIS A 94 6.02 28.93 -12.27
CA HIS A 94 5.98 29.77 -11.08
C HIS A 94 4.90 29.25 -10.13
N ILE A 95 5.34 28.66 -9.02
CA ILE A 95 4.46 28.05 -8.01
C ILE A 95 4.56 28.91 -6.75
N THR A 96 3.42 29.31 -6.21
CA THR A 96 3.28 30.04 -4.94
C THR A 96 2.54 29.18 -3.92
N TYR A 97 2.75 29.43 -2.63
CA TYR A 97 2.17 28.66 -1.52
C TYR A 97 1.26 29.52 -0.64
#